data_AF-A0A924X9N4-F1
#
_entry.id   AF-A0A924X9N4-F1
#
_cell.length_a   1.000
_cell.length_b   1.000
_cell.length_c   1.000
_cell.angle_alpha   90.00
_cell.angle_beta   90.00
_cell.angle_gamma   90.00
#
_symmetry.space_group_name_H-M   'P 1'
#
loop_
_entity.id
_entity.type
_entity.pdbx_description
1 polymer ?
#
loop_
_entity_poly.entity_id
_entity_poly.type
_entity_poly.pdbx_seq_one_letter_code
_entity_poly.pdbx_strand_id
1 'polypeptide(L)'
;MKRVLALFALSVATACAGDKSDVNYVQPGYVKKEDLLGKTWYYRRTVIDSPEGFQDVGYATIGSGDLYTLERVRFDIQEKYLIAYRDFEGVQGADSTQDTTQYLGNPVVAFPITNHFDIARRYSAASGEETNVIEENTTDREWFDRGFMRVEWERTLMSSQDYYLIAVDYLDNDGQDGGELYYHENDATNPWRARINPDAGYLDFVVLHRLQPDYGACYYAYGATGCGAGEVRVRHAFVQVDEAQNSGYEPLYYPDSVPVLDANGSEIADSVTSEVVREPVFEKFGYYRLERLTYNDERGLTESGRLNRILRFDLWDRSVDDAGNVIPYALRTVRPITYHLNYDFPSDLYATADDVAAQWNDAFRDAVAAMQGVPKDTVPTVFELHRNACSVAGVTDYLDNHRKIGDKVRDAVDAALSADTLDNYCAAAEYFSQGEKTRFVWQQVGDPRYNMLVWVTDVTQTGWSGYGPMMAD
;
A
#
# COMPACT_ATOMS: atom_id res chain seq x y z
N MET A 1 21.77 65.29 68.17
CA MET A 1 20.95 64.06 68.20
C MET A 1 19.48 64.41 67.97
N LYS A 2 18.92 64.02 66.83
CA LYS A 2 17.55 63.50 66.61
C LYS A 2 17.36 63.39 65.09
N ARG A 3 17.48 62.15 64.59
CA ARG A 3 17.28 61.77 63.18
C ARG A 3 15.77 61.54 62.97
N VAL A 4 15.21 62.11 61.91
CA VAL A 4 13.85 61.81 61.43
C VAL A 4 14.01 60.83 60.25
N LEU A 5 13.39 59.67 60.38
CA LEU A 5 13.41 58.54 59.44
C LEU A 5 12.33 58.78 58.37
N ALA A 6 12.68 58.69 57.08
CA ALA A 6 11.74 58.67 55.98
C ALA A 6 11.33 57.22 55.68
N LEU A 7 10.03 56.91 55.74
CA LEU A 7 9.47 55.64 55.28
C LEU A 7 9.30 55.68 53.75
N PHE A 8 10.01 54.80 53.05
CA PHE A 8 9.74 54.47 51.64
C PHE A 8 8.70 53.33 51.61
N ALA A 9 7.51 53.60 51.09
CA ALA A 9 6.50 52.57 50.81
C ALA A 9 6.88 51.83 49.53
N LEU A 10 7.24 50.56 49.66
CA LEU A 10 7.56 49.67 48.54
C LEU A 10 6.23 49.09 47.99
N SER A 11 5.75 49.64 46.88
CA SER A 11 4.60 49.11 46.14
C SER A 11 5.04 47.86 45.37
N VAL A 12 4.70 46.68 45.88
CA VAL A 12 4.83 45.40 45.18
C VAL A 12 3.76 45.35 44.09
N ALA A 13 4.17 45.56 42.84
CA ALA A 13 3.34 45.29 41.68
C ALA A 13 3.30 43.77 41.47
N THR A 14 2.19 43.14 41.82
CA THR A 14 1.86 41.78 41.38
C THR A 14 1.54 41.83 39.89
N ALA A 15 2.56 41.63 39.06
CA ALA A 15 2.38 41.28 37.66
C ALA A 15 1.87 39.83 37.61
N CYS A 16 0.56 39.66 37.43
CA CYS A 16 0.01 38.40 36.98
C CYS A 16 0.57 38.12 35.58
N ALA A 17 1.58 37.25 35.49
CA ALA A 17 1.96 36.62 34.24
C ALA A 17 0.74 35.83 33.76
N GLY A 18 0.00 36.37 32.79
CA GLY A 18 -1.07 35.64 32.14
C GLY A 18 -0.48 34.42 31.44
N ASP A 19 -1.09 33.25 31.62
CA ASP A 19 -0.78 32.04 30.87
C ASP A 19 -0.77 32.39 29.38
N LYS A 20 0.42 32.39 28.78
CA LYS A 20 0.57 32.57 27.34
C LYS A 20 0.21 31.24 26.70
N SER A 21 -0.71 31.27 25.75
CA SER A 21 -1.05 30.10 24.93
C SER A 21 0.21 29.54 24.26
N ASP A 22 0.24 28.22 24.08
CA ASP A 22 1.33 27.57 23.38
C ASP A 22 1.45 28.08 21.95
N VAL A 23 2.69 28.34 21.52
CA VAL A 23 3.05 28.67 20.14
C VAL A 23 3.77 27.46 19.56
N ASN A 24 3.19 26.82 18.56
CA ASN A 24 3.75 25.62 17.93
C ASN A 24 4.42 25.97 16.60
N TYR A 25 5.73 25.71 16.49
CA TYR A 25 6.52 25.88 15.26
C TYR A 25 6.82 24.56 14.54
N VAL A 26 6.33 23.42 15.05
CA VAL A 26 6.51 22.12 14.40
C VAL A 26 5.88 22.12 13.01
N GLN A 27 6.64 21.68 12.01
CA GLN A 27 6.16 21.62 10.64
C GLN A 27 5.40 20.30 10.42
N PRO A 28 4.29 20.28 9.65
CA PRO A 28 3.55 19.05 9.34
C PRO A 28 4.37 18.08 8.49
N GLY A 29 3.90 16.84 8.28
CA GLY A 29 4.57 15.83 7.43
C GLY A 29 5.72 15.07 8.10
N TYR A 30 5.65 14.93 9.42
CA TYR A 30 6.60 14.13 10.19
C TYR A 30 6.03 12.76 10.49
N VAL A 31 6.92 11.78 10.66
CA VAL A 31 6.58 10.41 11.01
C VAL A 31 7.16 10.08 12.37
N LYS A 32 6.32 9.51 13.24
CA LYS A 32 6.76 8.99 14.52
C LYS A 32 7.38 7.61 14.30
N LYS A 33 8.61 7.42 14.74
CA LYS A 33 9.40 6.23 14.40
C LYS A 33 8.79 4.93 14.95
N GLU A 34 8.26 4.97 16.17
CA GLU A 34 7.66 3.80 16.82
C GLU A 34 6.41 3.28 16.09
N ASP A 35 5.76 4.11 15.27
CA ASP A 35 4.58 3.68 14.52
C ASP A 35 4.96 2.79 13.32
N LEU A 36 6.24 2.78 12.91
CA LEU A 36 6.76 1.93 11.83
C LEU A 36 7.52 0.70 12.33
N LEU A 37 8.34 0.88 13.38
CA LEU A 37 9.28 -0.13 13.87
C LEU A 37 8.57 -1.31 14.54
N GLY A 38 9.17 -2.49 14.44
CA GLY A 38 8.67 -3.72 15.08
C GLY A 38 7.39 -4.29 14.45
N LYS A 39 6.97 -3.75 13.31
CA LYS A 39 5.78 -4.16 12.56
C LYS A 39 6.16 -4.69 11.18
N THR A 40 5.31 -5.56 10.65
CA THR A 40 5.38 -6.06 9.27
C THR A 40 4.37 -5.32 8.42
N TRP A 41 4.74 -5.00 7.17
CA TRP A 41 3.93 -4.24 6.22
C TRP A 41 3.85 -4.97 4.89
N TYR A 42 2.67 -5.00 4.27
CA TYR A 42 2.56 -5.20 2.84
C TYR A 42 2.93 -3.91 2.11
N TYR A 43 3.60 -4.03 0.97
CA TYR A 43 4.00 -2.94 0.10
C TYR A 43 3.65 -3.27 -1.35
N ARG A 44 3.07 -2.28 -2.04
CA ARG A 44 2.74 -2.38 -3.46
C ARG A 44 2.87 -1.03 -4.15
N ARG A 45 3.35 -1.09 -5.39
CA ARG A 45 3.30 0.02 -6.34
C ARG A 45 2.26 -0.24 -7.41
N THR A 46 1.53 0.81 -7.77
CA THR A 46 0.48 0.76 -8.79
C THR A 46 0.52 2.02 -9.63
N VAL A 47 0.52 1.86 -10.95
CA VAL A 47 0.29 2.96 -11.89
C VAL A 47 -1.18 3.32 -11.83
N ILE A 48 -1.49 4.54 -11.40
CA ILE A 48 -2.88 4.99 -11.19
C ILE A 48 -3.34 5.98 -12.25
N ASP A 49 -2.39 6.56 -12.98
CA ASP A 49 -2.63 7.50 -14.08
C ASP A 49 -1.44 7.45 -15.04
N SER A 50 -1.73 7.55 -16.34
CA SER A 50 -0.73 7.44 -17.41
C SER A 50 -1.24 8.15 -18.67
N PRO A 51 -0.37 8.79 -19.47
CA PRO A 51 -0.81 9.58 -20.60
C PRO A 51 -1.20 8.71 -21.80
N GLU A 52 -2.11 9.24 -22.62
CA GLU A 52 -2.47 8.66 -23.90
C GLU A 52 -1.26 8.68 -24.87
N GLY A 53 -0.84 7.51 -25.38
CA GLY A 53 0.16 7.42 -26.46
C GLY A 53 1.57 7.00 -26.06
N PHE A 54 1.82 6.57 -24.82
CA PHE A 54 3.09 5.95 -24.42
C PHE A 54 3.15 4.48 -24.85
N GLN A 55 3.41 4.30 -26.15
CA GLN A 55 3.15 3.09 -26.94
C GLN A 55 4.09 1.88 -26.66
N ASP A 56 5.30 2.08 -26.13
CA ASP A 56 6.31 0.99 -26.04
C ASP A 56 6.61 0.49 -24.62
N VAL A 57 5.91 1.01 -23.61
CA VAL A 57 6.20 0.74 -22.19
C VAL A 57 5.01 0.04 -21.53
N GLY A 58 4.83 -1.26 -21.84
CA GLY A 58 3.68 -2.05 -21.37
C GLY A 58 3.52 -2.17 -19.85
N TYR A 59 4.51 -1.76 -19.05
CA TYR A 59 4.44 -1.72 -17.59
C TYR A 59 4.01 -0.36 -17.02
N ALA A 60 3.81 0.67 -17.84
CA ALA A 60 3.34 2.01 -17.44
C ALA A 60 1.85 2.24 -17.77
N THR A 61 1.02 1.19 -17.68
CA THR A 61 -0.42 1.22 -17.98
C THR A 61 -1.23 1.43 -16.70
N ILE A 62 -2.37 2.12 -16.75
CA ILE A 62 -3.25 2.23 -15.56
C ILE A 62 -3.63 0.83 -15.03
N GLY A 63 -3.47 0.65 -13.72
CA GLY A 63 -3.69 -0.62 -13.03
C GLY A 63 -2.57 -1.65 -13.20
N SER A 64 -1.54 -1.39 -14.02
CA SER A 64 -0.28 -2.12 -13.91
C SER A 64 0.49 -1.68 -12.66
N GLY A 65 1.47 -2.46 -12.27
CA GLY A 65 2.20 -2.25 -11.02
C GLY A 65 3.04 -3.47 -10.70
N ASP A 66 3.27 -3.70 -9.41
CA ASP A 66 3.92 -4.93 -8.95
C ASP A 66 3.04 -6.14 -9.34
N LEU A 67 3.61 -7.05 -10.13
CA LEU A 67 2.90 -8.16 -10.78
C LEU A 67 2.80 -9.35 -9.84
N TYR A 68 1.57 -9.77 -9.52
CA TYR A 68 1.27 -10.94 -8.68
C TYR A 68 1.85 -10.89 -7.25
N THR A 69 2.34 -9.73 -6.80
CA THR A 69 3.06 -9.61 -5.54
C THR A 69 2.59 -8.42 -4.72
N LEU A 70 2.29 -8.71 -3.45
CA LEU A 70 2.39 -7.77 -2.34
C LEU A 70 3.67 -8.13 -1.61
N GLU A 71 4.66 -7.24 -1.64
CA GLU A 71 5.91 -7.46 -0.92
C GLU A 71 5.65 -7.33 0.58
N ARG A 72 6.23 -8.22 1.38
CA ARG A 72 6.14 -8.14 2.83
C ARG A 72 7.45 -7.64 3.39
N VAL A 73 7.40 -6.49 4.05
CA VAL A 73 8.57 -5.71 4.44
C VAL A 73 8.55 -5.27 5.90
N ARG A 74 9.73 -4.99 6.44
CA ARG A 74 9.93 -4.30 7.72
C ARG A 74 10.79 -3.07 7.51
N PHE A 75 10.45 -2.00 8.22
CA PHE A 75 11.21 -0.77 8.16
C PHE A 75 12.43 -0.82 9.08
N ASP A 76 13.56 -0.37 8.55
CA ASP A 76 14.77 -0.02 9.26
C ASP A 76 15.00 1.49 9.12
N ILE A 77 15.37 2.15 10.21
CA ILE A 77 15.58 3.60 10.24
C ILE A 77 17.06 3.87 10.48
N GLN A 78 17.72 4.39 9.45
CA GLN A 78 19.10 4.85 9.52
C GLN A 78 19.14 6.38 9.59
N GLU A 79 20.33 6.96 9.78
CA GLU A 79 20.47 8.41 9.93
C GLU A 79 20.00 9.20 8.70
N LYS A 80 20.11 8.61 7.51
CA LYS A 80 19.80 9.29 6.24
C LYS A 80 18.73 8.59 5.41
N TYR A 81 18.33 7.39 5.79
CA TYR A 81 17.46 6.56 4.98
C TYR A 81 16.45 5.80 5.83
N LEU A 82 15.21 5.79 5.36
CA LEU A 82 14.18 4.84 5.75
C LEU A 82 14.20 3.72 4.71
N ILE A 83 14.55 2.50 5.13
CA ILE A 83 14.69 1.37 4.22
C ILE A 83 13.66 0.30 4.59
N ALA A 84 12.93 -0.20 3.60
CA ALA A 84 12.04 -1.33 3.75
C ALA A 84 12.73 -2.59 3.24
N TYR A 85 13.01 -3.53 4.15
CA TYR A 85 13.62 -4.82 3.83
C TYR A 85 12.57 -5.91 3.78
N ARG A 86 12.71 -6.90 2.88
CA ARG A 86 11.89 -8.11 2.89
C ARG A 86 12.00 -8.78 4.25
N ASP A 87 10.85 -9.17 4.80
CA ASP A 87 10.80 -9.85 6.09
C ASP A 87 10.92 -11.39 5.96
N PHE A 88 11.16 -11.86 4.73
CA PHE A 88 11.32 -13.24 4.34
C PHE A 88 12.49 -13.38 3.33
N GLU A 89 13.04 -14.58 3.21
CA GLU A 89 14.08 -14.87 2.23
C GLU A 89 13.51 -14.90 0.80
N GLY A 90 14.06 -14.09 -0.11
CA GLY A 90 13.62 -14.07 -1.51
C GLY A 90 13.74 -15.45 -2.16
N VAL A 91 14.89 -16.10 -1.96
CA VAL A 91 15.15 -17.50 -2.32
C VAL A 91 15.31 -18.30 -1.04
N GLN A 92 14.39 -19.22 -0.77
CA GLN A 92 14.38 -19.94 0.50
C GLN A 92 15.62 -20.82 0.63
N GLY A 93 16.34 -20.70 1.74
CA GLY A 93 17.59 -21.39 2.04
C GLY A 93 18.84 -20.70 1.49
N ALA A 94 18.72 -19.57 0.78
CA ALA A 94 19.89 -18.86 0.26
C ALA A 94 20.64 -18.05 1.33
N ASP A 95 19.94 -17.64 2.40
CA ASP A 95 20.49 -16.79 3.45
C ASP A 95 21.00 -17.61 4.66
N SER A 96 21.01 -18.95 4.54
CA SER A 96 21.40 -19.92 5.59
C SER A 96 22.80 -19.72 6.17
N THR A 97 23.68 -19.02 5.42
CA THR A 97 25.07 -18.75 5.78
C THR A 97 25.29 -17.38 6.42
N GLN A 98 24.25 -16.54 6.48
CA GLN A 98 24.32 -15.20 7.05
C GLN A 98 24.20 -15.22 8.58
N ASP A 99 24.91 -14.31 9.24
CA ASP A 99 24.70 -14.08 10.67
C ASP A 99 23.29 -13.49 10.88
N THR A 100 22.38 -14.32 11.37
CA THR A 100 20.97 -13.97 11.63
C THR A 100 20.77 -12.76 12.54
N THR A 101 21.82 -12.32 13.26
CA THR A 101 21.76 -11.12 14.12
C THR A 101 21.95 -9.80 13.36
N GLN A 102 22.48 -9.83 12.13
CA GLN A 102 22.77 -8.64 11.32
C GLN A 102 22.02 -8.61 9.98
N TYR A 103 21.47 -9.74 9.54
CA TYR A 103 20.78 -9.82 8.26
C TYR A 103 19.36 -9.26 8.35
N LEU A 104 19.10 -8.17 7.63
CA LEU A 104 17.80 -7.51 7.58
C LEU A 104 16.89 -8.02 6.45
N GLY A 105 17.43 -8.79 5.48
CA GLY A 105 16.74 -9.22 4.27
C GLY A 105 17.20 -8.44 3.02
N ASN A 106 16.57 -8.73 1.87
CA ASN A 106 16.80 -7.94 0.65
C ASN A 106 16.05 -6.60 0.76
N PRO A 107 16.73 -5.45 0.54
CA PRO A 107 16.05 -4.17 0.51
C PRO A 107 15.09 -4.12 -0.71
N VAL A 108 13.90 -3.56 -0.51
CA VAL A 108 12.85 -3.42 -1.55
C VAL A 108 12.71 -1.97 -1.99
N VAL A 109 12.70 -1.04 -1.03
CA VAL A 109 12.60 0.40 -1.30
C VAL A 109 13.33 1.19 -0.21
N ALA A 110 13.92 2.32 -0.57
CA ALA A 110 14.58 3.23 0.36
C ALA A 110 14.20 4.69 0.05
N PHE A 111 13.91 5.45 1.11
CA PHE A 111 13.54 6.87 1.05
C PHE A 111 14.56 7.71 1.84
N PRO A 112 15.01 8.87 1.32
CA PRO A 112 15.83 9.79 2.08
C PRO A 112 15.11 10.32 3.34
N ILE A 113 15.87 10.49 4.41
CA ILE A 113 15.44 11.19 5.62
C ILE A 113 16.09 12.57 5.63
N THR A 114 15.27 13.61 5.71
CA THR A 114 15.73 15.00 5.71
C THR A 114 16.06 15.50 7.11
N ASN A 115 15.38 14.98 8.14
CA ASN A 115 15.64 15.38 9.52
C ASN A 115 15.18 14.32 10.54
N HIS A 116 15.85 14.26 11.69
CA HIS A 116 15.41 13.54 12.89
C HIS A 116 15.24 14.54 14.02
N PHE A 117 14.11 14.53 14.73
CA PHE A 117 13.83 15.54 15.76
C PHE A 117 12.88 15.02 16.84
N ASP A 118 12.85 15.75 17.96
CA ASP A 118 11.82 15.63 18.98
C ASP A 118 10.89 16.83 18.92
N ILE A 119 9.63 16.63 19.29
CA ILE A 119 8.70 17.72 19.53
C ILE A 119 8.79 18.07 21.01
N ALA A 120 9.43 19.20 21.33
CA ALA A 120 9.73 19.59 22.71
C ALA A 120 9.48 21.09 22.93
N ARG A 121 9.33 21.47 24.20
CA ARG A 121 9.28 22.89 24.58
C ARG A 121 10.68 23.49 24.54
N ARG A 122 10.80 24.69 23.98
CA ARG A 122 12.05 25.46 23.97
C ARG A 122 12.40 25.90 25.39
N TYR A 123 13.68 25.85 25.75
CA TYR A 123 14.20 26.39 27.01
C TYR A 123 14.75 27.81 26.87
N SER A 124 14.58 28.62 27.92
CA SER A 124 15.22 29.93 28.02
C SER A 124 16.73 29.80 28.25
N ALA A 125 17.55 30.34 27.35
CA ALA A 125 19.02 30.32 27.51
C ALA A 125 19.52 31.06 28.77
N ALA A 126 18.70 31.94 29.38
CA ALA A 126 19.05 32.71 30.56
C ALA A 126 18.65 32.03 31.89
N SER A 127 17.56 31.27 31.90
CA SER A 127 16.99 30.66 33.13
C SER A 127 16.90 29.14 33.11
N GLY A 128 17.03 28.50 31.95
CA GLY A 128 16.80 27.05 31.78
C GLY A 128 15.34 26.63 31.90
N GLU A 129 14.41 27.56 32.12
CA GLU A 129 12.98 27.27 32.24
C GLU A 129 12.35 27.01 30.86
N GLU A 130 11.39 26.08 30.82
CA GLU A 130 10.58 25.83 29.63
C GLU A 130 9.75 27.07 29.26
N THR A 131 9.68 27.34 27.97
CA THR A 131 8.84 28.41 27.42
C THR A 131 7.51 27.87 26.89
N ASN A 132 6.60 28.76 26.53
CA ASN A 132 5.35 28.41 25.85
C ASN A 132 5.55 28.09 24.36
N VAL A 133 6.79 27.91 23.89
CA VAL A 133 7.10 27.63 22.47
C VAL A 133 7.42 26.15 22.32
N ILE A 134 6.71 25.46 21.42
CA ILE A 134 6.95 24.06 21.02
C ILE A 134 7.66 24.07 19.67
N GLU A 135 8.76 23.33 19.54
CA GLU A 135 9.58 23.29 18.33
C GLU A 135 10.18 21.91 18.05
N GLU A 136 10.73 21.75 16.85
CA GLU A 136 11.52 20.57 16.45
C GLU A 136 12.94 20.67 17.04
N ASN A 137 13.20 19.89 18.09
CA ASN A 137 14.50 19.82 18.72
C ASN A 137 15.39 18.78 18.02
N THR A 138 16.56 19.22 17.56
CA THR A 138 17.55 18.40 16.86
C THR A 138 18.90 18.35 17.57
N THR A 139 18.98 18.77 18.84
CA THR A 139 20.26 19.00 19.54
C THR A 139 20.38 18.25 20.84
N ASP A 140 19.28 17.94 21.53
CA ASP A 140 19.34 17.46 22.92
C ASP A 140 19.67 15.96 23.00
N ARG A 141 19.28 15.20 21.97
CA ARG A 141 19.50 13.75 21.85
C ARG A 141 20.10 13.40 20.51
N GLU A 142 20.78 12.27 20.42
CA GLU A 142 21.28 11.72 19.16
C GLU A 142 20.13 11.33 18.22
N TRP A 143 20.37 11.30 16.91
CA TRP A 143 19.31 11.09 15.91
C TRP A 143 18.51 9.81 16.13
N PHE A 144 19.15 8.72 16.58
CA PHE A 144 18.52 7.41 16.79
C PHE A 144 17.60 7.39 18.02
N ASP A 145 17.85 8.24 19.02
CA ASP A 145 17.02 8.35 20.23
C ASP A 145 15.80 9.27 20.05
N ARG A 146 15.80 10.09 18.99
CA ARG A 146 14.70 11.03 18.68
C ARG A 146 13.45 10.29 18.20
N GLY A 147 12.28 10.77 18.62
CA GLY A 147 11.00 10.11 18.38
C GLY A 147 10.41 10.32 16.98
N PHE A 148 10.82 11.38 16.27
CA PHE A 148 10.26 11.74 14.97
C PHE A 148 11.33 11.85 13.89
N MET A 149 10.89 11.69 12.64
CA MET A 149 11.69 11.91 11.45
C MET A 149 10.86 12.55 10.35
N ARG A 150 11.53 13.09 9.34
CA ARG A 150 10.93 13.63 8.14
C ARG A 150 11.51 12.92 6.92
N VAL A 151 10.63 12.37 6.10
CA VAL A 151 10.99 11.52 4.95
C VAL A 151 10.67 12.28 3.66
N GLU A 152 11.57 12.17 2.69
CA GLU A 152 11.41 12.67 1.31
C GLU A 152 10.78 11.55 0.48
N TRP A 153 9.45 11.53 0.39
CA TRP A 153 8.70 10.42 -0.21
C TRP A 153 8.71 10.44 -1.74
N GLU A 154 8.98 11.59 -2.36
CA GLU A 154 9.11 11.75 -3.80
C GLU A 154 10.28 10.93 -4.37
N ARG A 155 11.31 10.67 -3.56
CA ARG A 155 12.54 10.02 -4.02
C ARG A 155 12.66 8.60 -3.51
N THR A 156 12.75 7.68 -4.47
CA THR A 156 13.13 6.30 -4.20
C THR A 156 14.53 6.01 -4.73
N LEU A 157 15.40 5.50 -3.86
CA LEU A 157 16.82 5.30 -4.15
C LEU A 157 17.17 3.86 -4.55
N MET A 158 16.17 3.07 -4.95
CA MET A 158 16.34 1.66 -5.25
C MET A 158 15.82 1.34 -6.65
N SER A 159 16.72 0.88 -7.52
CA SER A 159 16.32 0.22 -8.75
C SER A 159 15.88 -1.20 -8.44
N SER A 160 14.65 -1.55 -8.82
CA SER A 160 14.21 -2.93 -8.72
C SER A 160 14.75 -3.70 -9.93
N GLN A 161 15.85 -4.44 -9.75
CA GLN A 161 16.20 -5.54 -10.67
C GLN A 161 15.31 -6.78 -10.48
N ASP A 162 14.29 -6.66 -9.61
CA ASP A 162 13.29 -7.68 -9.41
C ASP A 162 12.22 -7.57 -10.52
N TYR A 163 12.03 -8.67 -11.25
CA TYR A 163 11.11 -8.73 -12.38
C TYR A 163 9.63 -8.57 -11.98
N TYR A 164 9.28 -8.88 -10.72
CA TYR A 164 7.90 -8.74 -10.23
C TYR A 164 7.56 -7.32 -9.80
N LEU A 165 8.58 -6.47 -9.71
CA LEU A 165 8.50 -5.11 -9.23
C LEU A 165 8.51 -4.15 -10.43
N ILE A 166 7.56 -3.22 -10.49
CA ILE A 166 7.62 -2.17 -11.52
C ILE A 166 8.91 -1.36 -11.35
N ALA A 167 9.67 -1.23 -12.44
CA ALA A 167 10.97 -0.58 -12.41
C ALA A 167 10.79 0.94 -12.58
N VAL A 168 10.32 1.58 -11.50
CA VAL A 168 9.98 3.03 -11.48
C VAL A 168 11.18 3.92 -11.84
N ASP A 169 12.39 3.46 -11.61
CA ASP A 169 13.64 4.11 -12.01
C ASP A 169 13.84 4.17 -13.54
N TYR A 170 13.18 3.28 -14.30
CA TYR A 170 13.16 3.37 -15.77
C TYR A 170 12.04 4.27 -16.29
N LEU A 171 11.06 4.64 -15.45
CA LEU A 171 10.06 5.62 -15.84
C LEU A 171 10.68 7.01 -15.97
N ASP A 172 11.66 7.30 -15.11
CA ASP A 172 12.42 8.55 -15.16
C ASP A 172 13.62 8.36 -16.10
N ASN A 173 13.67 9.12 -17.20
CA ASN A 173 14.71 9.00 -18.23
C ASN A 173 16.13 9.44 -17.76
N ASP A 174 16.29 9.68 -16.47
CA ASP A 174 17.55 9.91 -15.79
C ASP A 174 17.65 8.90 -14.64
N GLY A 175 18.49 7.87 -14.80
CA GLY A 175 18.65 6.79 -13.82
C GLY A 175 19.30 7.23 -12.49
N GLN A 176 19.14 8.48 -12.09
CA GLN A 176 19.69 9.07 -10.87
C GLN A 176 18.65 9.79 -10.00
N ASP A 177 17.48 10.15 -10.53
CA ASP A 177 16.46 10.92 -9.79
C ASP A 177 15.12 10.20 -9.89
N GLY A 178 14.81 9.37 -8.88
CA GLY A 178 13.48 8.77 -8.75
C GLY A 178 12.47 9.85 -8.37
N GLY A 179 11.39 9.99 -9.15
CA GLY A 179 10.22 10.80 -8.87
C GLY A 179 10.42 12.32 -8.86
N GLU A 180 9.47 13.05 -9.44
CA GLU A 180 9.57 14.50 -9.61
C GLU A 180 8.66 15.31 -8.69
N LEU A 181 7.52 14.75 -8.30
CA LEU A 181 6.50 15.49 -7.55
C LEU A 181 5.79 14.60 -6.53
N TYR A 182 5.66 15.16 -5.33
CA TYR A 182 4.90 14.63 -4.21
C TYR A 182 3.91 15.69 -3.72
N TYR A 183 2.71 15.25 -3.36
CA TYR A 183 1.67 16.11 -2.82
C TYR A 183 1.55 15.90 -1.32
N HIS A 184 1.77 16.98 -0.55
CA HIS A 184 1.75 16.92 0.90
C HIS A 184 0.37 16.58 1.47
N GLU A 185 0.38 15.97 2.65
CA GLU A 185 -0.79 15.49 3.39
C GLU A 185 -1.80 16.60 3.72
N ASN A 186 -1.36 17.85 3.74
CA ASN A 186 -2.18 19.03 4.02
C ASN A 186 -2.86 19.63 2.78
N ASP A 187 -2.56 19.13 1.58
CA ASP A 187 -3.25 19.53 0.34
C ASP A 187 -4.62 18.84 0.27
N ALA A 188 -5.55 19.34 1.11
CA ALA A 188 -6.81 18.68 1.44
C ALA A 188 -7.68 18.34 0.22
N THR A 189 -7.63 19.16 -0.82
CA THR A 189 -8.46 19.01 -2.03
C THR A 189 -7.77 18.20 -3.12
N ASN A 190 -6.51 17.81 -2.93
CA ASN A 190 -5.75 17.11 -3.95
C ASN A 190 -5.98 15.59 -3.85
N PRO A 191 -6.48 14.96 -4.92
CA PRO A 191 -6.73 13.52 -4.95
C PRO A 191 -5.46 12.67 -4.79
N TRP A 192 -4.30 13.24 -5.11
CA TRP A 192 -3.00 12.59 -5.08
C TRP A 192 -2.20 12.89 -3.81
N ARG A 193 -2.79 13.62 -2.84
CA ARG A 193 -2.14 13.92 -1.56
C ARG A 193 -1.72 12.63 -0.85
N ALA A 194 -0.60 12.71 -0.15
CA ALA A 194 -0.15 11.61 0.69
C ALA A 194 -1.08 11.41 1.91
N ARG A 195 -1.21 10.15 2.33
CA ARG A 195 -1.99 9.71 3.48
C ARG A 195 -1.07 8.92 4.41
N ILE A 196 -0.24 9.61 5.19
CA ILE A 196 0.76 8.98 6.06
C ILE A 196 0.17 8.78 7.48
N ASN A 197 -0.36 7.58 7.78
CA ASN A 197 -0.99 7.25 9.07
C ASN A 197 -0.50 5.88 9.61
N PRO A 198 0.81 5.73 9.90
CA PRO A 198 1.36 4.44 10.32
C PRO A 198 0.84 3.96 11.68
N ASP A 199 0.33 4.85 12.51
CA ASP A 199 -0.40 4.55 13.75
C ASP A 199 -1.71 3.79 13.47
N ALA A 200 -2.39 4.14 12.38
CA ALA A 200 -3.56 3.45 11.86
C ALA A 200 -3.21 2.26 10.93
N GLY A 201 -1.93 1.89 10.84
CA GLY A 201 -1.47 0.77 10.03
C GLY A 201 -1.54 1.02 8.53
N TYR A 202 -1.50 2.28 8.08
CA TYR A 202 -1.58 2.60 6.66
C TYR A 202 -0.77 3.82 6.26
N LEU A 203 0.00 3.72 5.19
CA LEU A 203 0.55 4.89 4.51
C LEU A 203 0.48 4.72 3.00
N ASP A 204 0.18 5.79 2.29
CA ASP A 204 0.42 5.84 0.86
C ASP A 204 0.72 7.26 0.38
N PHE A 205 1.35 7.33 -0.78
CA PHE A 205 1.67 8.57 -1.46
C PHE A 205 1.78 8.29 -2.96
N VAL A 206 1.61 9.35 -3.75
CA VAL A 206 1.68 9.30 -5.20
C VAL A 206 2.90 10.07 -5.65
N VAL A 207 3.72 9.41 -6.46
CA VAL A 207 4.91 10.00 -7.08
C VAL A 207 4.63 10.21 -8.57
N LEU A 208 4.92 11.40 -9.06
CA LEU A 208 4.89 11.72 -10.48
C LEU A 208 6.22 11.33 -11.13
N HIS A 209 6.16 10.59 -12.22
CA HIS A 209 7.29 10.21 -13.05
C HIS A 209 7.15 10.80 -14.46
N ARG A 210 8.29 11.07 -15.12
CA ARG A 210 8.30 11.60 -16.49
C ARG A 210 8.87 10.61 -17.49
N LEU A 211 7.95 9.99 -18.23
CA LEU A 211 8.28 9.04 -19.27
C LEU A 211 8.44 9.78 -20.61
N GLN A 212 9.53 9.52 -21.33
CA GLN A 212 9.71 9.97 -22.71
C GLN A 212 9.02 9.02 -23.68
N PRO A 213 8.34 9.53 -24.73
CA PRO A 213 7.70 8.68 -25.71
C PRO A 213 8.77 8.01 -26.58
N ASP A 214 8.40 6.93 -27.28
CA ASP A 214 9.28 6.43 -28.34
C ASP A 214 9.47 7.52 -29.40
N TYR A 215 10.72 7.97 -29.55
CA TYR A 215 11.04 9.11 -30.40
C TYR A 215 10.79 8.79 -31.88
N GLY A 216 10.95 7.52 -32.27
CA GLY A 216 10.67 7.07 -33.63
C GLY A 216 9.18 7.15 -33.96
N ALA A 217 8.34 6.51 -33.14
CA ALA A 217 6.90 6.51 -33.25
C ALA A 217 6.33 7.93 -33.17
N CYS A 218 6.80 8.74 -32.22
CA CYS A 218 6.40 10.14 -32.11
C CYS A 218 6.79 10.94 -33.37
N TYR A 219 8.01 10.77 -33.89
CA TYR A 219 8.46 11.43 -35.11
C TYR A 219 7.59 11.05 -36.32
N TYR A 220 7.21 9.77 -36.46
CA TYR A 220 6.35 9.32 -37.54
C TYR A 220 4.91 9.84 -37.43
N ALA A 221 4.37 9.97 -36.21
CA ALA A 221 3.01 10.42 -35.97
C ALA A 221 2.86 11.96 -36.02
N TYR A 222 3.81 12.68 -35.44
CA TYR A 222 3.70 14.12 -35.17
C TYR A 222 4.84 14.97 -35.78
N GLY A 223 5.87 14.36 -36.37
CA GLY A 223 7.04 15.04 -36.93
C GLY A 223 8.11 15.39 -35.88
N ALA A 224 9.06 16.26 -36.24
CA ALA A 224 10.22 16.59 -35.40
C ALA A 224 9.92 17.45 -34.15
N THR A 225 8.67 17.84 -33.94
CA THR A 225 8.24 18.77 -32.88
C THR A 225 7.02 18.21 -32.16
N GLY A 226 7.00 18.27 -30.83
CA GLY A 226 5.87 17.79 -30.02
C GLY A 226 6.13 16.48 -29.25
N CYS A 227 7.33 15.91 -29.33
CA CYS A 227 7.74 14.72 -28.57
C CYS A 227 8.21 15.10 -27.16
N GLY A 228 7.29 15.62 -26.34
CA GLY A 228 7.53 15.90 -24.93
C GLY A 228 7.36 14.66 -24.05
N ALA A 229 7.92 14.69 -22.84
CA ALA A 229 7.64 13.68 -21.83
C ALA A 229 6.17 13.74 -21.40
N GLY A 230 5.63 12.58 -21.06
CA GLY A 230 4.33 12.44 -20.42
C GLY A 230 4.50 12.11 -18.94
N GLU A 231 3.43 12.36 -18.20
CA GLU A 231 3.38 12.17 -16.75
C GLU A 231 2.72 10.83 -16.40
N VAL A 232 3.43 9.99 -15.65
CA VAL A 232 2.90 8.75 -15.09
C VAL A 232 2.83 8.91 -13.58
N ARG A 233 1.69 8.60 -12.97
CA ARG A 233 1.55 8.65 -11.50
C ARG A 233 1.58 7.25 -10.94
N VAL A 234 2.47 7.02 -9.99
CA VAL A 234 2.63 5.73 -9.29
C VAL A 234 2.26 5.93 -7.82
N ARG A 235 1.26 5.17 -7.35
CA ARG A 235 0.95 5.06 -5.94
C ARG A 235 1.88 4.05 -5.29
N HIS A 236 2.52 4.46 -4.22
CA HIS A 236 3.23 3.61 -3.28
C HIS A 236 2.35 3.45 -2.06
N ALA A 237 1.93 2.24 -1.73
CA ALA A 237 1.05 1.98 -0.60
C ALA A 237 1.61 0.90 0.31
N PHE A 238 1.52 1.14 1.61
CA PHE A 238 1.87 0.20 2.65
C PHE A 238 0.69 -0.03 3.59
N VAL A 239 0.41 -1.28 3.90
CA VAL A 239 -0.63 -1.72 4.83
C VAL A 239 0.02 -2.59 5.89
N GLN A 240 -0.21 -2.31 7.16
CA GLN A 240 0.29 -3.16 8.24
C GLN A 240 -0.33 -4.54 8.11
N VAL A 241 0.49 -5.59 8.19
CA VAL A 241 0.02 -6.98 8.13
C VAL A 241 -0.82 -7.30 9.35
N ASP A 242 -2.02 -7.84 9.15
CA ASP A 242 -2.78 -8.50 10.20
C ASP A 242 -2.20 -9.90 10.43
N GLU A 243 -1.34 -10.03 11.43
CA GLU A 243 -0.68 -11.29 11.77
C GLU A 243 -1.67 -12.39 12.19
N ALA A 244 -2.83 -12.02 12.76
CA ALA A 244 -3.85 -12.99 13.15
C ALA A 244 -4.54 -13.59 11.92
N GLN A 245 -4.86 -12.75 10.94
CA GLN A 245 -5.40 -13.19 9.65
C GLN A 245 -4.35 -13.98 8.86
N ASN A 246 -3.13 -13.44 8.73
CA ASN A 246 -2.05 -14.05 7.95
C ASN A 246 -1.64 -15.43 8.48
N SER A 247 -1.59 -15.61 9.81
CA SER A 247 -1.31 -16.93 10.43
C SER A 247 -2.45 -17.94 10.26
N GLY A 248 -3.65 -17.49 9.91
CA GLY A 248 -4.81 -18.34 9.62
C GLY A 248 -4.83 -18.91 8.20
N TYR A 249 -3.94 -18.47 7.30
CA TYR A 249 -3.91 -18.91 5.91
C TYR A 249 -3.21 -20.26 5.72
N GLU A 250 -3.77 -21.11 4.84
CA GLU A 250 -3.18 -22.39 4.46
C GLU A 250 -2.61 -22.29 3.03
N PRO A 251 -1.28 -22.37 2.83
CA PRO A 251 -0.72 -22.45 1.49
C PRO A 251 -0.93 -23.85 0.90
N LEU A 252 -1.56 -23.94 -0.27
CA LEU A 252 -1.73 -25.22 -0.96
C LEU A 252 -0.63 -25.46 -1.99
N TYR A 253 -0.14 -26.70 -2.00
CA TYR A 253 0.81 -27.16 -3.01
C TYR A 253 0.12 -27.42 -4.35
N TYR A 254 0.73 -26.95 -5.43
CA TYR A 254 0.18 -27.03 -6.79
C TYR A 254 1.25 -27.52 -7.79
N PRO A 255 1.73 -28.76 -7.66
CA PRO A 255 2.82 -29.28 -8.47
C PRO A 255 2.35 -29.71 -9.86
N ASP A 256 3.28 -29.72 -10.82
CA ASP A 256 3.02 -30.30 -12.15
C ASP A 256 2.66 -31.79 -12.07
N SER A 257 3.35 -32.52 -11.18
CA SER A 257 3.19 -33.95 -11.00
C SER A 257 3.56 -34.36 -9.57
N VAL A 258 3.02 -35.48 -9.11
CA VAL A 258 3.35 -36.09 -7.81
C VAL A 258 4.04 -37.45 -8.01
N PRO A 259 4.96 -37.85 -7.12
CA PRO A 259 5.52 -39.20 -7.16
C PRO A 259 4.43 -40.26 -7.07
N VAL A 260 4.53 -41.32 -7.89
CA VAL A 260 3.70 -42.51 -7.72
C VAL A 260 4.27 -43.32 -6.55
N LEU A 261 3.43 -43.60 -5.56
CA LEU A 261 3.81 -44.34 -4.37
C LEU A 261 3.33 -45.79 -4.45
N ASP A 262 4.13 -46.71 -3.92
CA ASP A 262 3.73 -48.11 -3.73
C ASP A 262 2.76 -48.26 -2.53
N ALA A 263 2.30 -49.49 -2.27
CA ALA A 263 1.39 -49.78 -1.16
C ALA A 263 1.96 -49.46 0.24
N ASN A 264 3.27 -49.26 0.35
CA ASN A 264 3.98 -48.91 1.58
C ASN A 264 4.31 -47.40 1.66
N GLY A 265 3.90 -46.61 0.66
CA GLY A 265 4.18 -45.17 0.59
C GLY A 265 5.58 -44.82 0.07
N SER A 266 6.31 -45.77 -0.52
CA SER A 266 7.63 -45.52 -1.11
C SER A 266 7.52 -45.14 -2.58
N GLU A 267 8.36 -44.21 -3.03
CA GLU A 267 8.40 -43.77 -4.43
C GLU A 267 8.76 -44.92 -5.39
N ILE A 268 8.01 -45.07 -6.47
CA ILE A 268 8.28 -46.07 -7.51
C ILE A 268 9.28 -45.46 -8.51
N ALA A 269 10.41 -46.12 -8.73
CA ALA A 269 11.38 -45.75 -9.77
C ALA A 269 11.14 -46.52 -11.07
N ASP A 270 11.32 -45.84 -12.20
CA ASP A 270 11.31 -46.45 -13.53
C ASP A 270 12.49 -47.40 -13.68
N SER A 271 12.22 -48.65 -14.07
CA SER A 271 13.23 -49.70 -14.16
C SER A 271 14.31 -49.48 -15.24
N VAL A 272 14.08 -48.56 -16.17
CA VAL A 272 14.97 -48.24 -17.29
C VAL A 272 15.74 -46.95 -17.02
N THR A 273 15.08 -45.88 -16.56
CA THR A 273 15.73 -44.58 -16.33
C THR A 273 16.23 -44.40 -14.90
N SER A 274 15.79 -45.22 -13.95
CA SER A 274 16.01 -45.05 -12.50
C SER A 274 15.47 -43.73 -11.94
N GLU A 275 14.63 -43.01 -12.68
CA GLU A 275 13.95 -41.81 -12.22
C GLU A 275 12.66 -42.18 -11.50
N VAL A 276 12.21 -41.33 -10.56
CA VAL A 276 10.92 -41.52 -9.88
C VAL A 276 9.79 -41.37 -10.90
N VAL A 277 8.91 -42.37 -10.99
CA VAL A 277 7.70 -42.31 -11.80
C VAL A 277 6.76 -41.29 -11.18
N ARG A 278 6.27 -40.35 -11.99
CA ARG A 278 5.38 -39.27 -11.54
C ARG A 278 4.06 -39.32 -12.27
N GLU A 279 2.98 -39.09 -11.54
CA GLU A 279 1.64 -38.90 -12.10
C GLU A 279 1.41 -37.40 -12.33
N PRO A 280 1.06 -36.97 -13.56
CA PRO A 280 0.78 -35.57 -13.82
C PRO A 280 -0.51 -35.13 -13.12
N VAL A 281 -0.46 -33.95 -12.49
CA VAL A 281 -1.60 -33.34 -11.80
C VAL A 281 -1.99 -32.03 -12.51
N PHE A 282 -1.08 -31.05 -12.51
CA PHE A 282 -1.32 -29.72 -13.07
C PHE A 282 -0.34 -29.32 -14.17
N GLU A 283 0.34 -30.28 -14.79
CA GLU A 283 1.37 -30.07 -15.83
C GLU A 283 0.96 -29.12 -16.98
N LYS A 284 -0.35 -28.97 -17.24
CA LYS A 284 -0.91 -28.10 -18.28
C LYS A 284 -1.52 -26.80 -17.77
N PHE A 285 -1.54 -26.57 -16.46
CA PHE A 285 -2.25 -25.46 -15.79
C PHE A 285 -1.31 -24.58 -14.94
N GLY A 286 -0.07 -24.36 -15.40
CA GLY A 286 0.95 -23.62 -14.67
C GLY A 286 0.68 -22.12 -14.47
N TYR A 287 -0.30 -21.51 -15.17
CA TYR A 287 -0.54 -20.06 -15.07
C TYR A 287 -1.07 -19.62 -13.69
N TYR A 288 -1.82 -20.48 -13.00
CA TYR A 288 -2.42 -20.18 -11.70
C TYR A 288 -1.51 -20.57 -10.53
N ARG A 289 -0.19 -20.54 -10.72
CA ARG A 289 0.77 -20.92 -9.71
C ARG A 289 1.80 -19.82 -9.45
N LEU A 290 2.23 -19.74 -8.20
CA LEU A 290 3.40 -19.00 -7.78
C LEU A 290 4.53 -20.00 -7.54
N GLU A 291 5.64 -19.81 -8.24
CA GLU A 291 6.85 -20.61 -8.07
C GLU A 291 7.83 -19.87 -7.16
N ARG A 292 8.25 -20.51 -6.07
CA ARG A 292 9.37 -20.01 -5.26
C ARG A 292 10.57 -20.90 -5.44
N LEU A 293 11.69 -20.26 -5.78
CA LEU A 293 12.98 -20.93 -5.84
C LEU A 293 13.46 -21.25 -4.43
N THR A 294 14.07 -22.43 -4.28
CA THR A 294 14.80 -22.82 -3.08
C THR A 294 16.26 -23.02 -3.42
N TYR A 295 17.14 -22.66 -2.50
CA TYR A 295 18.57 -22.86 -2.62
C TYR A 295 19.03 -24.02 -1.72
N ASN A 296 19.87 -24.89 -2.28
CA ASN A 296 20.53 -25.96 -1.56
C ASN A 296 22.05 -25.72 -1.59
N ASP A 297 22.72 -25.79 -0.46
CA ASP A 297 24.16 -25.45 -0.36
C ASP A 297 25.07 -26.35 -1.22
N GLU A 298 24.69 -27.62 -1.45
CA GLU A 298 25.47 -28.57 -2.23
C GLU A 298 25.17 -28.51 -3.74
N ARG A 299 23.93 -28.20 -4.10
CA ARG A 299 23.41 -28.34 -5.48
C ARG A 299 22.96 -27.02 -6.11
N GLY A 300 22.95 -25.94 -5.35
CA GLY A 300 22.42 -24.64 -5.77
C GLY A 300 20.90 -24.67 -5.96
N LEU A 301 20.42 -23.92 -6.97
CA LEU A 301 19.02 -23.92 -7.39
C LEU A 301 18.70 -25.21 -8.14
N THR A 302 17.62 -25.90 -7.74
CA THR A 302 17.21 -27.16 -8.37
C THR A 302 15.73 -27.13 -8.75
N GLU A 303 15.38 -27.73 -9.88
CA GLU A 303 13.98 -27.89 -10.31
C GLU A 303 13.14 -28.63 -9.27
N SER A 304 13.69 -29.71 -8.69
CA SER A 304 13.00 -30.50 -7.67
C SER A 304 12.82 -29.78 -6.34
N GLY A 305 13.59 -28.71 -6.08
CA GLY A 305 13.45 -27.89 -4.89
C GLY A 305 12.34 -26.83 -5.00
N ARG A 306 11.88 -26.51 -6.22
CA ARG A 306 10.89 -25.44 -6.44
C ARG A 306 9.60 -25.68 -5.65
N LEU A 307 9.16 -24.65 -4.94
CA LEU A 307 7.87 -24.65 -4.26
C LEU A 307 6.81 -24.10 -5.21
N ASN A 308 5.91 -24.97 -5.64
CA ASN A 308 4.77 -24.60 -6.46
C ASN A 308 3.55 -24.38 -5.56
N ARG A 309 3.04 -23.15 -5.50
CA ARG A 309 1.84 -22.78 -4.73
C ARG A 309 0.74 -22.34 -5.66
N ILE A 310 -0.51 -22.66 -5.35
CA ILE A 310 -1.65 -22.16 -6.13
C ILE A 310 -1.88 -20.67 -5.84
N LEU A 311 -2.20 -19.89 -6.88
CA LEU A 311 -2.82 -18.58 -6.77
C LEU A 311 -4.33 -18.78 -6.64
N ARG A 312 -4.90 -18.42 -5.49
CA ARG A 312 -6.32 -18.61 -5.20
C ARG A 312 -6.88 -17.47 -4.37
N PHE A 313 -8.18 -17.28 -4.47
CA PHE A 313 -8.94 -16.44 -3.54
C PHE A 313 -8.96 -17.07 -2.14
N ASP A 314 -8.71 -16.26 -1.12
CA ASP A 314 -8.83 -16.65 0.28
C ASP A 314 -10.27 -16.45 0.77
N LEU A 315 -11.08 -17.49 0.60
CA LEU A 315 -12.52 -17.49 0.88
C LEU A 315 -12.86 -17.78 2.34
N TRP A 316 -11.87 -18.07 3.18
CA TRP A 316 -12.07 -18.53 4.55
C TRP A 316 -11.59 -17.48 5.54
N ASP A 317 -12.28 -17.39 6.67
CA ASP A 317 -11.82 -16.55 7.78
C ASP A 317 -10.53 -17.11 8.37
N ARG A 318 -10.49 -18.44 8.55
CA ARG A 318 -9.29 -19.20 8.91
C ARG A 318 -9.31 -20.57 8.24
N SER A 319 -8.13 -21.01 7.82
CA SER A 319 -7.87 -22.35 7.29
C SER A 319 -7.09 -23.23 8.26
N VAL A 320 -6.39 -22.64 9.23
CA VAL A 320 -5.68 -23.34 10.31
C VAL A 320 -6.08 -22.83 11.69
N ASP A 321 -6.03 -23.72 12.69
CA ASP A 321 -6.24 -23.37 14.10
C ASP A 321 -5.00 -22.70 14.72
N ASP A 322 -5.11 -22.27 15.98
CA ASP A 322 -4.00 -21.61 16.69
C ASP A 322 -2.80 -22.53 16.95
N ALA A 323 -2.97 -23.84 16.81
CA ALA A 323 -1.91 -24.84 16.90
C ALA A 323 -1.31 -25.19 15.51
N GLY A 324 -1.81 -24.57 14.44
CA GLY A 324 -1.35 -24.79 13.06
C GLY A 324 -1.95 -26.02 12.38
N ASN A 325 -2.96 -26.67 12.97
CA ASN A 325 -3.65 -27.77 12.32
C ASN A 325 -4.68 -27.26 11.31
N VAL A 326 -4.76 -27.93 10.17
CA VAL A 326 -5.74 -27.59 9.13
C VAL A 326 -7.16 -27.83 9.63
N ILE A 327 -8.00 -26.80 9.55
CA ILE A 327 -9.42 -26.89 9.87
C ILE A 327 -10.13 -27.60 8.71
N PRO A 328 -10.93 -28.66 8.94
CA PRO A 328 -11.73 -29.29 7.90
C PRO A 328 -12.67 -28.28 7.22
N TYR A 329 -12.80 -28.32 5.89
CA TYR A 329 -13.63 -27.36 5.14
C TYR A 329 -15.06 -27.21 5.69
N ALA A 330 -15.69 -28.32 6.07
CA ALA A 330 -17.04 -28.33 6.66
C ALA A 330 -17.17 -27.52 7.97
N LEU A 331 -16.06 -27.17 8.62
CA LEU A 331 -16.00 -26.38 9.84
C LEU A 331 -15.45 -24.96 9.62
N ARG A 332 -15.01 -24.62 8.39
CA ARG A 332 -14.48 -23.28 8.09
C ARG A 332 -15.62 -22.27 7.95
N THR A 333 -15.39 -21.08 8.47
CA THR A 333 -16.27 -19.92 8.26
C THR A 333 -15.89 -19.24 6.96
N VAL A 334 -16.87 -18.98 6.11
CA VAL A 334 -16.69 -18.23 4.87
C VAL A 334 -16.46 -16.75 5.19
N ARG A 335 -15.45 -16.16 4.55
CA ARG A 335 -15.17 -14.72 4.58
C ARG A 335 -15.55 -14.12 3.23
N PRO A 336 -16.58 -13.25 3.16
CA PRO A 336 -16.93 -12.60 1.91
C PRO A 336 -15.77 -11.75 1.38
N ILE A 337 -15.53 -11.83 0.07
CA ILE A 337 -14.57 -10.98 -0.62
C ILE A 337 -15.33 -9.78 -1.17
N THR A 338 -14.93 -8.60 -0.72
CA THR A 338 -15.55 -7.34 -1.09
C THR A 338 -14.72 -6.65 -2.16
N TYR A 339 -15.35 -6.35 -3.29
CA TYR A 339 -14.82 -5.54 -4.38
C TYR A 339 -15.54 -4.19 -4.42
N HIS A 340 -14.82 -3.15 -4.84
CA HIS A 340 -15.36 -1.82 -5.08
C HIS A 340 -15.17 -1.43 -6.54
N LEU A 341 -16.13 -0.70 -7.11
CA LEU A 341 -15.91 0.01 -8.37
C LEU A 341 -14.94 1.19 -8.16
N ASN A 342 -14.20 1.59 -9.19
CA ASN A 342 -13.51 2.90 -9.18
C ASN A 342 -14.51 4.06 -9.17
N TYR A 343 -14.06 5.23 -8.72
CA TYR A 343 -14.93 6.37 -8.44
C TYR A 343 -15.59 6.95 -9.71
N ASP A 344 -14.91 6.80 -10.84
CA ASP A 344 -15.26 7.22 -12.18
C ASP A 344 -15.88 6.08 -13.03
N PHE A 345 -16.23 4.94 -12.41
CA PHE A 345 -16.85 3.82 -13.12
C PHE A 345 -18.15 4.27 -13.82
N PRO A 346 -18.34 3.99 -15.13
CA PRO A 346 -19.49 4.46 -15.90
C PRO A 346 -20.83 3.99 -15.32
N SER A 347 -21.69 4.94 -15.00
CA SER A 347 -22.97 4.64 -14.32
C SER A 347 -23.94 3.81 -15.17
N ASP A 348 -23.84 3.87 -16.49
CA ASP A 348 -24.63 3.08 -17.43
C ASP A 348 -24.21 1.60 -17.44
N LEU A 349 -23.00 1.29 -16.97
CA LEU A 349 -22.47 -0.08 -16.84
C LEU A 349 -22.70 -0.70 -15.46
N TYR A 350 -23.34 0.00 -14.53
CA TYR A 350 -23.60 -0.51 -13.17
C TYR A 350 -24.39 -1.82 -13.17
N ALA A 351 -25.43 -1.95 -13.99
CA ALA A 351 -26.19 -3.19 -14.09
C ALA A 351 -25.31 -4.35 -14.59
N THR A 352 -24.46 -4.09 -15.59
CA THR A 352 -23.51 -5.07 -16.11
C THR A 352 -22.50 -5.49 -15.04
N ALA A 353 -22.00 -4.55 -14.23
CA ALA A 353 -21.08 -4.86 -13.15
C ALA A 353 -21.75 -5.72 -12.06
N ASP A 354 -23.02 -5.45 -11.74
CA ASP A 354 -23.80 -6.28 -10.82
C ASP A 354 -24.03 -7.70 -11.36
N ASP A 355 -24.28 -7.85 -12.66
CA ASP A 355 -24.42 -9.16 -13.32
C ASP A 355 -23.10 -9.95 -13.28
N VAL A 356 -21.96 -9.28 -13.45
CA VAL A 356 -20.62 -9.89 -13.31
C VAL A 356 -20.38 -10.33 -11.87
N ALA A 357 -20.69 -9.47 -10.89
CA ALA A 357 -20.56 -9.81 -9.47
C ALA A 357 -21.46 -10.99 -9.08
N ALA A 358 -22.68 -11.05 -9.61
CA ALA A 358 -23.60 -12.15 -9.38
C ALA A 358 -23.04 -13.48 -9.93
N GLN A 359 -22.42 -13.47 -11.11
CA GLN A 359 -21.78 -14.66 -11.70
C GLN A 359 -20.58 -15.14 -10.88
N TRP A 360 -19.72 -14.22 -10.43
CA TRP A 360 -18.61 -14.57 -9.53
C TRP A 360 -19.10 -15.14 -8.21
N ASN A 361 -20.09 -14.51 -7.59
CA ASN A 361 -20.70 -14.99 -6.36
C ASN A 361 -21.32 -16.39 -6.55
N ASP A 362 -21.99 -16.64 -7.67
CA ASP A 362 -22.58 -17.94 -7.97
C ASP A 362 -21.52 -19.04 -8.08
N ALA A 363 -20.40 -18.76 -8.77
CA ALA A 363 -19.27 -19.68 -8.88
C ALA A 363 -18.57 -19.94 -7.54
N PHE A 364 -18.36 -18.90 -6.72
CA PHE A 364 -17.77 -19.08 -5.39
C PHE A 364 -18.69 -19.84 -4.44
N ARG A 365 -20.00 -19.61 -4.51
CA ARG A 365 -20.99 -20.38 -3.74
C ARG A 365 -20.99 -21.85 -4.13
N ASP A 366 -20.83 -22.18 -5.42
CA ASP A 366 -20.65 -23.57 -5.85
C ASP A 366 -19.37 -24.19 -5.27
N ALA A 367 -18.24 -23.48 -5.34
CA ALA A 367 -16.97 -23.97 -4.80
C ALA A 367 -17.05 -24.23 -3.28
N VAL A 368 -17.61 -23.28 -2.52
CA VAL A 368 -17.81 -23.42 -1.08
C VAL A 368 -18.76 -24.57 -0.75
N ALA A 369 -19.90 -24.65 -1.44
CA ALA A 369 -20.88 -25.73 -1.26
C ALA A 369 -20.26 -27.11 -1.46
N ALA A 370 -19.47 -27.26 -2.53
CA ALA A 370 -18.75 -28.49 -2.84
C ALA A 370 -17.70 -28.83 -1.76
N MET A 371 -16.92 -27.86 -1.30
CA MET A 371 -15.89 -28.06 -0.28
C MET A 371 -16.48 -28.41 1.10
N GLN A 372 -17.61 -27.80 1.47
CA GLN A 372 -18.28 -28.04 2.76
C GLN A 372 -19.22 -29.24 2.74
N GLY A 373 -19.59 -29.73 1.55
CA GLY A 373 -20.57 -30.82 1.41
C GLY A 373 -22.00 -30.38 1.76
N VAL A 374 -22.33 -29.11 1.51
CA VAL A 374 -23.65 -28.51 1.82
C VAL A 374 -24.36 -28.06 0.55
N PRO A 375 -25.71 -27.94 0.55
CA PRO A 375 -26.43 -27.36 -0.58
C PRO A 375 -26.05 -25.89 -0.84
N LYS A 376 -25.89 -25.50 -2.11
CA LYS A 376 -25.45 -24.13 -2.52
C LYS A 376 -26.33 -23.02 -1.94
N ASP A 377 -27.64 -23.24 -1.88
CA ASP A 377 -28.62 -22.31 -1.34
C ASP A 377 -28.42 -21.99 0.16
N THR A 378 -27.70 -22.84 0.89
CA THR A 378 -27.30 -22.59 2.29
C THR A 378 -26.02 -21.78 2.43
N VAL A 379 -25.21 -21.67 1.37
CA VAL A 379 -23.98 -20.87 1.37
C VAL A 379 -24.36 -19.39 1.26
N PRO A 380 -23.86 -18.53 2.17
CA PRO A 380 -24.11 -17.09 2.10
C PRO A 380 -23.46 -16.46 0.86
N THR A 381 -23.68 -15.16 0.66
CA THR A 381 -22.92 -14.41 -0.34
C THR A 381 -21.43 -14.48 -0.02
N VAL A 382 -20.62 -14.85 -1.02
CA VAL A 382 -19.17 -15.00 -0.93
C VAL A 382 -18.46 -13.86 -1.64
N PHE A 383 -19.07 -13.31 -2.70
CA PHE A 383 -18.51 -12.17 -3.43
C PHE A 383 -19.50 -11.02 -3.44
N GLU A 384 -19.02 -9.87 -3.00
CA GLU A 384 -19.81 -8.64 -2.91
C GLU A 384 -19.16 -7.55 -3.76
N LEU A 385 -19.99 -6.85 -4.52
CA LEU A 385 -19.58 -5.67 -5.27
C LEU A 385 -20.29 -4.44 -4.69
N HIS A 386 -19.49 -3.48 -4.25
CA HIS A 386 -19.96 -2.22 -3.70
C HIS A 386 -19.62 -1.07 -4.66
N ARG A 387 -20.49 -0.05 -4.66
CA ARG A 387 -20.15 1.21 -5.32
C ARG A 387 -19.08 1.94 -4.52
N ASN A 388 -18.29 2.76 -5.21
CA ASN A 388 -17.33 3.63 -4.52
C ASN A 388 -18.08 4.65 -3.67
N ALA A 389 -17.61 4.88 -2.44
CA ALA A 389 -18.15 5.96 -1.62
C ALA A 389 -17.90 7.34 -2.25
N CYS A 390 -16.81 7.47 -3.01
CA CYS A 390 -16.56 8.60 -3.90
C CYS A 390 -17.45 8.49 -5.14
N SER A 391 -18.67 8.96 -5.01
CA SER A 391 -19.62 9.17 -6.08
C SER A 391 -20.38 10.47 -5.80
N VAL A 392 -20.97 11.10 -6.82
CA VAL A 392 -21.76 12.32 -6.61
C VAL A 392 -22.85 12.09 -5.54
N ALA A 393 -23.52 10.94 -5.58
CA ALA A 393 -24.53 10.58 -4.59
C ALA A 393 -23.93 10.33 -3.20
N GLY A 394 -22.84 9.56 -3.10
CA GLY A 394 -22.20 9.21 -1.83
C GLY A 394 -21.58 10.41 -1.11
N VAL A 395 -20.91 11.29 -1.85
CA VAL A 395 -20.39 12.55 -1.32
C VAL A 395 -21.53 13.46 -0.88
N THR A 396 -22.58 13.62 -1.69
CA THR A 396 -23.73 14.46 -1.32
C THR A 396 -24.36 13.97 -0.02
N ASP A 397 -24.68 12.69 0.08
CA ASP A 397 -25.28 12.10 1.28
C ASP A 397 -24.38 12.28 2.51
N TYR A 398 -23.06 12.05 2.36
CA TYR A 398 -22.13 12.24 3.47
C TYR A 398 -22.09 13.69 3.96
N LEU A 399 -21.95 14.66 3.04
CA LEU A 399 -21.82 16.08 3.39
C LEU A 399 -23.13 16.66 3.95
N ASP A 400 -24.29 16.18 3.51
CA ASP A 400 -25.60 16.58 4.04
C ASP A 400 -25.80 16.10 5.48
N ASN A 401 -25.32 14.90 5.78
CA ASN A 401 -25.34 14.32 7.12
C ASN A 401 -24.24 14.90 8.04
N HIS A 402 -23.17 15.47 7.47
CA HIS A 402 -22.04 16.07 8.20
C HIS A 402 -21.85 17.55 7.82
N ARG A 403 -22.87 18.38 8.05
CA ARG A 403 -22.92 19.77 7.55
C ARG A 403 -21.67 20.61 7.78
N LYS A 404 -21.05 20.54 8.96
CA LYS A 404 -19.81 21.29 9.27
C LYS A 404 -18.63 20.88 8.40
N ILE A 405 -18.54 19.60 8.04
CA ILE A 405 -17.55 19.09 7.09
C ILE A 405 -17.95 19.50 5.68
N GLY A 406 -19.23 19.37 5.34
CA GLY A 406 -19.80 19.88 4.10
C GLY A 406 -19.38 21.32 3.80
N ASP A 407 -19.49 22.21 4.78
CA ASP A 407 -19.10 23.62 4.63
C ASP A 407 -17.60 23.75 4.38
N LYS A 408 -16.75 23.10 5.18
CA LYS A 408 -15.29 23.10 4.96
C LYS A 408 -14.88 22.55 3.59
N VAL A 409 -15.52 21.47 3.14
CA VAL A 409 -15.23 20.83 1.84
C VAL A 409 -15.60 21.78 0.71
N ARG A 410 -16.80 22.36 0.74
CA ARG A 410 -17.26 23.31 -0.28
C ARG A 410 -16.41 24.57 -0.32
N ASP A 411 -16.05 25.10 0.85
CA ASP A 411 -15.18 26.29 0.97
C ASP A 411 -13.75 25.99 0.46
N ALA A 412 -13.23 24.78 0.68
CA ALA A 412 -11.89 24.41 0.25
C ALA A 412 -11.81 24.13 -1.26
N VAL A 413 -12.81 23.44 -1.84
CA VAL A 413 -12.83 23.09 -3.26
C VAL A 413 -13.19 24.31 -4.13
N ASP A 414 -14.03 25.22 -3.63
CA ASP A 414 -14.46 26.45 -4.33
C ASP A 414 -15.01 26.22 -5.76
N ALA A 415 -15.68 25.08 -5.96
CA ALA A 415 -16.36 24.73 -7.20
C ALA A 415 -17.62 23.93 -6.87
N ALA A 416 -18.57 23.81 -7.81
CA ALA A 416 -19.74 22.96 -7.61
C ALA A 416 -19.35 21.48 -7.72
N LEU A 417 -19.99 20.61 -6.92
CA LEU A 417 -19.85 19.16 -7.06
C LEU A 417 -20.39 18.72 -8.43
N SER A 418 -19.52 18.11 -9.22
CA SER A 418 -19.79 17.59 -10.55
C SER A 418 -18.89 16.37 -10.80
N ALA A 419 -18.99 15.73 -11.97
CA ALA A 419 -18.07 14.65 -12.33
C ALA A 419 -16.61 15.16 -12.37
N ASP A 420 -16.39 16.36 -12.91
CA ASP A 420 -15.04 16.94 -13.11
C ASP A 420 -14.37 17.39 -11.80
N THR A 421 -15.13 17.52 -10.71
CA THR A 421 -14.63 17.97 -9.40
C THR A 421 -14.80 16.92 -8.32
N LEU A 422 -15.30 15.73 -8.68
CA LEU A 422 -15.70 14.68 -7.73
C LEU A 422 -14.51 14.21 -6.89
N ASP A 423 -13.37 13.98 -7.52
CA ASP A 423 -12.13 13.55 -6.88
C ASP A 423 -11.61 14.59 -5.87
N ASN A 424 -11.65 15.89 -6.19
CA ASN A 424 -11.32 16.96 -5.26
C ASN A 424 -12.25 16.97 -4.04
N TYR A 425 -13.54 16.78 -4.27
CA TYR A 425 -14.54 16.68 -3.21
C TYR A 425 -14.30 15.46 -2.32
N CYS A 426 -13.97 14.31 -2.89
CA CYS A 426 -13.67 13.09 -2.15
C CYS A 426 -12.38 13.20 -1.33
N ALA A 427 -11.33 13.79 -1.91
CA ALA A 427 -10.09 14.11 -1.21
C ALA A 427 -10.36 14.98 0.03
N ALA A 428 -11.10 16.07 -0.17
CA ALA A 428 -11.44 17.01 0.88
C ALA A 428 -12.35 16.39 1.95
N ALA A 429 -13.36 15.62 1.54
CA ALA A 429 -14.25 14.92 2.47
C ALA A 429 -13.48 13.93 3.34
N GLU A 430 -12.58 13.14 2.75
CA GLU A 430 -11.72 12.20 3.48
C GLU A 430 -10.75 12.93 4.43
N TYR A 431 -10.19 14.07 4.02
CA TYR A 431 -9.29 14.88 4.84
C TYR A 431 -10.00 15.51 6.05
N PHE A 432 -11.09 16.24 5.81
CA PHE A 432 -11.78 16.97 6.88
C PHE A 432 -12.58 16.07 7.83
N SER A 433 -12.84 14.82 7.44
CA SER A 433 -13.54 13.83 8.28
C SER A 433 -12.64 12.95 9.15
N GLN A 434 -11.30 13.14 9.13
CA GLN A 434 -10.36 12.33 9.92
C GLN A 434 -10.68 12.28 11.41
N GLY A 435 -11.25 13.35 11.98
CA GLY A 435 -11.65 13.43 13.39
C GLY A 435 -13.07 12.95 13.70
N GLU A 436 -13.83 12.51 12.70
CA GLU A 436 -15.20 12.06 12.90
C GLU A 436 -15.28 10.58 13.28
N LYS A 437 -16.31 10.22 14.03
CA LYS A 437 -16.62 8.83 14.34
C LYS A 437 -16.94 8.02 13.07
N THR A 438 -17.64 8.64 12.14
CA THR A 438 -17.97 8.08 10.82
C THR A 438 -17.22 8.87 9.77
N ARG A 439 -15.97 8.46 9.53
CA ARG A 439 -15.09 9.07 8.53
C ARG A 439 -15.59 8.78 7.11
N PHE A 440 -15.42 9.74 6.20
CA PHE A 440 -15.57 9.48 4.76
C PHE A 440 -14.34 8.73 4.27
N VAL A 441 -14.56 7.57 3.65
CA VAL A 441 -13.49 6.68 3.19
C VAL A 441 -13.56 6.58 1.68
N TRP A 442 -12.50 6.99 0.99
CA TRP A 442 -12.42 6.88 -0.46
C TRP A 442 -11.57 5.66 -0.85
N GLN A 443 -12.22 4.68 -1.50
CA GLN A 443 -11.54 3.50 -2.05
C GLN A 443 -10.82 3.91 -3.34
N GLN A 444 -9.48 3.97 -3.30
CA GLN A 444 -8.66 4.45 -4.41
C GLN A 444 -7.93 3.31 -5.11
N VAL A 445 -7.75 3.45 -6.43
CA VAL A 445 -6.93 2.54 -7.23
C VAL A 445 -5.50 2.50 -6.65
N GLY A 446 -5.01 1.29 -6.36
CA GLY A 446 -3.69 1.02 -5.82
C GLY A 446 -3.64 0.99 -4.28
N ASP A 447 -4.78 1.19 -3.61
CA ASP A 447 -4.92 1.01 -2.16
C ASP A 447 -5.16 -0.47 -1.83
N PRO A 448 -4.19 -1.19 -1.23
CA PRO A 448 -4.28 -2.64 -1.02
C PRO A 448 -5.42 -3.04 -0.07
N ARG A 449 -5.95 -2.09 0.72
CA ARG A 449 -7.07 -2.37 1.63
C ARG A 449 -8.38 -2.70 0.90
N TYR A 450 -8.47 -2.41 -0.40
CA TYR A 450 -9.68 -2.60 -1.20
C TYR A 450 -9.38 -3.40 -2.46
N ASN A 451 -10.14 -4.47 -2.68
CA ASN A 451 -10.21 -5.07 -4.00
C ASN A 451 -11.03 -4.18 -4.93
N MET A 452 -10.59 -4.03 -6.17
CA MET A 452 -11.28 -3.17 -7.13
C MET A 452 -11.62 -3.87 -8.45
N LEU A 453 -12.85 -3.66 -8.89
CA LEU A 453 -13.30 -3.94 -10.24
C LEU A 453 -13.23 -2.62 -11.01
N VAL A 454 -12.16 -2.47 -11.81
CA VAL A 454 -11.80 -1.20 -12.44
C VAL A 454 -12.32 -1.14 -13.87
N TRP A 455 -12.85 0.02 -14.24
CA TRP A 455 -13.07 0.39 -15.64
C TRP A 455 -12.17 1.58 -15.99
N VAL A 456 -11.31 1.41 -16.97
CA VAL A 456 -10.44 2.46 -17.49
C VAL A 456 -11.18 3.15 -18.64
N THR A 457 -11.62 4.39 -18.41
CA THR A 457 -12.33 5.21 -19.40
C THR A 457 -11.40 5.81 -20.44
N ASP A 458 -10.15 6.08 -20.05
CA ASP A 458 -9.17 6.72 -20.90
C ASP A 458 -8.74 5.77 -22.01
N VAL A 459 -8.71 6.29 -23.25
CA VAL A 459 -8.35 5.49 -24.40
C VAL A 459 -6.83 5.35 -24.43
N THR A 460 -6.33 4.27 -23.85
CA THR A 460 -4.91 3.94 -23.94
C THR A 460 -4.64 3.09 -25.18
N GLN A 461 -3.65 3.49 -26.00
CA GLN A 461 -3.32 2.77 -27.24
C GLN A 461 -2.68 1.39 -26.97
N THR A 462 -2.05 1.24 -25.81
CA THR A 462 -1.57 -0.02 -25.23
C THR A 462 -2.10 -0.15 -23.81
N GLY A 463 -2.36 -1.38 -23.35
CA GLY A 463 -2.93 -1.62 -22.03
C GLY A 463 -4.44 -1.84 -22.01
N TRP A 464 -5.05 -1.64 -20.86
CA TRP A 464 -6.46 -1.92 -20.63
C TRP A 464 -7.31 -0.70 -20.97
N SER A 465 -8.05 -0.75 -22.08
CA SER A 465 -9.16 0.17 -22.33
C SER A 465 -10.47 -0.57 -22.06
N GLY A 466 -11.36 0.03 -21.29
CA GLY A 466 -12.59 -0.61 -20.82
C GLY A 466 -12.38 -1.42 -19.55
N TYR A 467 -12.70 -2.71 -19.56
CA TYR A 467 -12.50 -3.57 -18.38
C TYR A 467 -11.00 -3.63 -18.03
N GLY A 468 -10.65 -2.98 -16.91
CA GLY A 468 -9.30 -2.88 -16.38
C GLY A 468 -8.83 -4.18 -15.73
N PRO A 469 -7.58 -4.23 -15.25
CA PRO A 469 -7.13 -5.36 -14.45
C PRO A 469 -7.97 -5.43 -13.17
N MET A 470 -8.37 -6.64 -12.79
CA MET A 470 -8.90 -6.88 -11.44
C MET A 470 -7.77 -6.63 -10.46
N MET A 471 -7.91 -5.58 -9.65
CA MET A 471 -6.94 -5.32 -8.60
C MET A 471 -7.41 -6.06 -7.36
N ALA A 472 -7.08 -7.35 -7.34
CA ALA A 472 -7.15 -8.16 -6.14
C ALA A 472 -5.96 -7.79 -5.24
N ASP A 473 -6.22 -7.68 -3.94
CA ASP A 473 -5.21 -7.83 -2.90
C ASP A 473 -5.08 -9.31 -2.53
#